data_AF-A0AAN9XFF5-F1
#
_entry.id   AF-A0AAN9XFF5-F1
#
_cell.length_a   1.000
_cell.length_b   1.000
_cell.length_c   1.000
_cell.angle_alpha   90.00
_cell.angle_beta   90.00
_cell.angle_gamma   90.00
#
_symmetry.space_group_name_H-M   'P 1'
#
loop_
_entity.id
_entity.type
_entity.pdbx_description
1 polymer ?
#
loop_
_entity_poly.entity_id
_entity_poly.type
_entity_poly.pdbx_seq_one_letter_code
_entity_poly.pdbx_strand_id
1 'polypeptide(L)'
;MLDRTEVDQGWVKRAQKEEKERSNELYSRLVGHSTVASLRNLSVISKILAFIGGLIVSYKFVEGTVVFILIDYLLDSWGQKKKHIALVVTNLHDGLSRLLFVIVSQISEKYTGCFNMITYCAPLSILGLVLLWTSTSAFGAVYAALVLLALGKGGQMLSENFLEDQLQDHMDAVHIKISLFVPSFVVYIMTIYYAFHEYLTYSSRFRFAAFLMLGAYVLFLAGSMLYSEEELSDESNLGKIYRIIKAAIGKCKLKYPASPIFYYWKDYKQGHWYSLGEGVRLKPHVPRLFRWLDKAAIVTDSNDSNEVNPEIQEKNGKLCTVKEVREVKSLVPMIYLGFTFFGYSFLLASGNTFFVSQASTSESVITNISGNDIYILNLIKEVTNDMSRFIYFLILQSLVRLKVIDFMPKRKQATIIRVGFGMFCAVICCLIAWQVEIARLSKDTNTTVALVPQFILLGMAEGLVDGGFENLFHGHVVRSMWGFEDSFSELVIGFGKLFVTPFVLILSSWFDGSYNTSHLDRCFLMLGVVNGMFLLIFGYYSYKYAYKETCPNDENVTLEESLEPIYQENNNEAQLVDQDNKLIMAIFN
;
A
#
# COMPACT_ATOMS: atom_id res chain seq x y z
N MET A 1 -31.31 77.25 28.67
CA MET A 1 -31.13 77.00 27.22
C MET A 1 -30.35 75.72 27.08
N LEU A 2 -31.09 74.65 26.73
CA LEU A 2 -30.69 73.32 26.25
C LEU A 2 -29.50 72.61 26.90
N ASP A 3 -29.87 71.49 27.51
CA ASP A 3 -29.08 70.54 28.29
C ASP A 3 -27.94 69.94 27.44
N ARG A 4 -26.70 70.41 27.65
CA ARG A 4 -25.49 69.88 26.96
C ARG A 4 -25.30 68.38 27.19
N THR A 5 -25.81 67.86 28.30
CA THR A 5 -25.75 66.45 28.69
C THR A 5 -26.61 65.52 27.82
N GLU A 6 -27.76 65.97 27.33
CA GLU A 6 -28.58 65.16 26.39
C GLU A 6 -27.96 65.08 25.00
N VAL A 7 -27.30 66.14 24.55
CA VAL A 7 -26.61 66.19 23.24
C VAL A 7 -25.42 65.21 23.24
N ASP A 8 -24.59 65.22 24.30
CA ASP A 8 -23.44 64.31 24.42
C ASP A 8 -23.85 62.84 24.55
N GLN A 9 -24.92 62.52 25.27
CA GLN A 9 -25.45 61.14 25.30
C GLN A 9 -26.01 60.68 23.95
N GLY A 10 -26.59 61.60 23.16
CA GLY A 10 -27.06 61.32 21.80
C GLY A 10 -25.94 61.05 20.80
N TRP A 11 -24.78 61.70 20.96
CA TRP A 11 -23.57 61.42 20.15
C TRP A 11 -22.92 60.09 20.53
N VAL A 12 -22.82 59.79 21.82
CA VAL A 12 -22.27 58.51 22.30
C VAL A 12 -23.13 57.33 21.83
N LYS A 13 -24.46 57.42 21.92
CA LYS A 13 -25.36 56.36 21.41
C LYS A 13 -25.28 56.19 19.90
N ARG A 14 -25.07 57.28 19.14
CA ARG A 14 -24.85 57.19 17.68
C ARG A 14 -23.52 56.54 17.34
N ALA A 15 -22.44 56.93 18.02
CA ALA A 15 -21.13 56.33 17.83
C ALA A 15 -21.13 54.82 18.15
N GLN A 16 -21.77 54.41 19.25
CA GLN A 16 -21.92 52.99 19.61
C GLN A 16 -22.78 52.21 18.61
N LYS A 17 -23.80 52.84 18.03
CA LYS A 17 -24.65 52.22 17.00
C LYS A 17 -23.86 52.04 15.69
N GLU A 18 -23.11 53.05 15.26
CA GLU A 18 -22.28 52.99 14.06
C GLU A 18 -21.13 51.98 14.19
N GLU A 19 -20.54 51.85 15.38
CA GLU A 19 -19.50 50.86 15.67
C GLU A 19 -20.08 49.43 15.65
N LYS A 20 -21.28 49.23 16.21
CA LYS A 20 -22.00 47.95 16.15
C LYS A 20 -22.41 47.57 14.72
N GLU A 21 -22.87 48.54 13.93
CA GLU A 21 -23.20 48.32 12.51
C GLU A 21 -21.95 47.98 11.69
N ARG A 22 -20.83 48.69 11.89
CA ARG A 22 -19.53 48.37 11.27
C ARG A 22 -19.04 46.98 11.68
N SER A 23 -19.15 46.60 12.95
CA SER A 23 -18.77 45.28 13.44
C SER A 23 -19.62 44.17 12.82
N ASN A 24 -20.94 44.37 12.67
CA ASN A 24 -21.84 43.42 12.04
C ASN A 24 -21.58 43.29 10.53
N GLU A 25 -21.24 44.39 9.85
CA GLU A 25 -20.87 44.38 8.43
C GLU A 25 -19.52 43.67 8.20
N LEU A 26 -18.55 43.88 9.09
CA LEU A 26 -17.26 43.17 9.03
C LEU A 26 -17.45 41.66 9.27
N TYR A 27 -18.29 41.30 10.24
CA TYR A 27 -18.66 39.91 10.52
C TYR A 27 -19.39 39.27 9.34
N SER A 28 -20.36 39.95 8.71
CA SER A 28 -21.08 39.41 7.55
C SER A 28 -20.18 39.26 6.33
N ARG A 29 -19.20 40.16 6.12
CA ARG A 29 -18.17 40.02 5.07
C ARG A 29 -17.23 38.85 5.35
N LEU A 30 -16.79 38.64 6.59
CA LEU A 30 -15.94 37.52 6.98
C LEU A 30 -16.67 36.17 6.83
N VAL A 31 -17.92 36.09 7.27
CA VAL A 31 -18.79 34.91 7.07
C VAL A 31 -19.08 34.69 5.59
N GLY A 32 -19.31 35.75 4.81
CA GLY A 32 -19.49 35.68 3.36
C GLY A 32 -18.25 35.14 2.65
N HIS A 33 -17.05 35.63 2.99
CA HIS A 33 -15.79 35.12 2.44
C HIS A 33 -15.53 33.67 2.83
N SER A 34 -15.80 33.30 4.09
CA SER A 34 -15.67 31.92 4.59
C SER A 34 -16.64 30.95 3.91
N THR A 35 -17.90 31.35 3.73
CA THR A 35 -18.93 30.52 3.06
C THR A 35 -18.66 30.37 1.56
N VAL A 36 -18.23 31.43 0.86
CA VAL A 36 -17.84 31.35 -0.56
C VAL A 36 -16.58 30.50 -0.73
N ALA A 37 -15.59 30.61 0.15
CA ALA A 37 -14.40 29.76 0.13
C ALA A 37 -14.75 28.28 0.37
N SER A 38 -15.64 28.00 1.32
CA SER A 38 -16.14 26.65 1.61
C SER A 38 -16.92 26.05 0.42
N LEU A 39 -17.79 26.83 -0.23
CA LEU A 39 -18.51 26.41 -1.43
C LEU A 39 -17.58 26.15 -2.61
N ARG A 40 -16.55 27.00 -2.79
CA ARG A 40 -15.53 26.80 -3.82
C ARG A 40 -14.74 25.52 -3.57
N ASN A 41 -14.30 25.28 -2.34
CA ASN A 41 -13.60 24.05 -1.98
C ASN A 41 -14.48 22.82 -2.21
N LEU A 42 -15.77 22.87 -1.82
CA LEU A 42 -16.70 21.77 -2.06
C LEU A 42 -16.90 21.50 -3.57
N SER A 43 -16.96 22.56 -4.38
CA SER A 43 -17.04 22.42 -5.84
C SER A 43 -15.78 21.77 -6.43
N VAL A 44 -14.59 22.17 -5.97
CA VAL A 44 -13.31 21.58 -6.39
C VAL A 44 -13.26 20.10 -6.00
N ILE A 45 -13.54 19.77 -4.74
CA ILE A 45 -13.59 18.38 -4.23
C ILE A 45 -14.57 17.54 -5.06
N SER A 46 -15.77 18.05 -5.35
CA SER A 46 -16.76 17.30 -6.14
C SER A 46 -16.28 16.98 -7.56
N LYS A 47 -15.52 17.89 -8.19
CA LYS A 47 -14.95 17.70 -9.53
C LYS A 47 -13.78 16.73 -9.51
N ILE A 48 -12.89 16.83 -8.52
CA ILE A 48 -11.78 15.89 -8.30
C ILE A 48 -12.34 14.47 -8.11
N LEU A 49 -13.33 14.31 -7.22
CA LEU A 49 -14.00 13.04 -6.99
C LEU A 49 -14.68 12.48 -8.25
N ALA A 50 -15.29 13.33 -9.07
CA ALA A 50 -15.92 12.88 -10.31
C ALA A 50 -14.88 12.42 -11.35
N PHE A 51 -13.83 13.20 -11.57
CA PHE A 51 -12.84 12.92 -12.63
C PHE A 51 -11.91 11.76 -12.29
N ILE A 52 -11.38 11.72 -11.06
CA ILE A 52 -10.49 10.63 -10.62
C ILE A 52 -11.32 9.42 -10.19
N GLY A 53 -12.42 9.62 -9.46
CA GLY A 53 -13.29 8.53 -9.00
C GLY A 53 -13.91 7.74 -10.15
N GLY A 54 -14.28 8.38 -11.28
CA GLY A 54 -14.74 7.67 -12.47
C GLY A 54 -13.69 6.72 -13.06
N LEU A 55 -12.41 7.11 -13.00
CA LEU A 55 -11.30 6.27 -13.42
C LEU A 55 -11.08 5.08 -12.47
N ILE A 56 -11.14 5.31 -11.15
CA ILE A 56 -11.07 4.25 -10.13
C ILE A 56 -12.22 3.25 -10.33
N VAL A 57 -13.45 3.72 -10.52
CA VAL A 57 -14.61 2.86 -10.83
C VAL A 57 -14.34 1.99 -12.05
N SER A 58 -13.75 2.56 -13.10
CA SER A 58 -13.47 1.83 -14.34
C SER A 58 -12.39 0.75 -14.16
N TYR A 59 -11.31 1.06 -13.44
CA TYR A 59 -10.28 0.06 -13.10
C TYR A 59 -10.85 -1.08 -12.25
N LYS A 60 -11.58 -0.76 -11.18
CA LYS A 60 -12.22 -1.77 -10.31
C LYS A 60 -13.24 -2.61 -11.09
N PHE A 61 -13.99 -2.00 -12.01
CA PHE A 61 -14.91 -2.73 -12.88
C PHE A 61 -14.16 -3.71 -13.79
N VAL A 62 -13.02 -3.31 -14.36
CA VAL A 62 -12.16 -4.20 -15.17
C VAL A 62 -11.64 -5.36 -14.31
N GLU A 63 -11.13 -5.09 -13.11
CA GLU A 63 -10.65 -6.14 -12.20
C GLU A 63 -11.76 -7.15 -11.86
N GLY A 64 -12.93 -6.67 -11.44
CA GLY A 64 -14.05 -7.51 -11.04
C GLY A 64 -14.71 -8.29 -12.19
N THR A 65 -14.84 -7.67 -13.36
CA THR A 65 -15.64 -8.21 -14.48
C THR A 65 -14.80 -8.95 -15.51
N VAL A 66 -13.50 -8.64 -15.61
CA VAL A 66 -12.56 -9.23 -16.59
C VAL A 66 -11.55 -10.14 -15.90
N VAL A 67 -10.82 -9.63 -14.90
CA VAL A 67 -9.69 -10.38 -14.32
C VAL A 67 -10.16 -11.55 -13.45
N PHE A 68 -11.14 -11.35 -12.58
CA PHE A 68 -11.63 -12.44 -11.72
C PHE A 68 -12.35 -13.58 -12.47
N ILE A 69 -12.74 -13.34 -13.72
CA ILE A 69 -13.47 -14.31 -14.56
C ILE A 69 -12.59 -14.78 -15.72
N LEU A 70 -11.34 -14.31 -15.76
CA LEU A 70 -10.38 -14.68 -16.77
C LEU A 70 -10.22 -16.20 -16.88
N ILE A 71 -10.16 -16.91 -15.74
CA ILE A 71 -10.07 -18.36 -15.76
C ILE A 71 -11.29 -19.00 -16.42
N ASP A 72 -12.50 -18.54 -16.12
CA ASP A 72 -13.74 -19.08 -16.69
C ASP A 72 -13.78 -18.83 -18.21
N TYR A 73 -13.41 -17.62 -18.64
CA TYR A 73 -13.23 -17.28 -20.05
C TYR A 73 -12.20 -18.17 -20.76
N LEU A 74 -11.04 -18.41 -20.14
CA LEU A 74 -10.00 -19.27 -20.71
C LEU A 74 -10.43 -20.73 -20.78
N LEU A 75 -11.17 -21.23 -19.79
CA LEU A 75 -11.70 -22.59 -19.77
C LEU A 75 -12.76 -22.81 -20.85
N ASP A 76 -13.62 -21.81 -21.06
CA ASP A 76 -14.62 -21.80 -22.14
C ASP A 76 -13.94 -21.72 -23.53
N SER A 77 -13.00 -20.80 -23.69
CA SER A 77 -12.33 -20.53 -24.98
C SER A 77 -11.35 -21.62 -25.42
N TRP A 78 -10.52 -22.16 -24.51
CA TRP A 78 -9.43 -23.07 -24.85
C TRP A 78 -9.79 -24.55 -24.73
N GLY A 79 -10.94 -24.85 -24.11
CA GLY A 79 -11.45 -26.19 -23.90
C GLY A 79 -10.78 -26.95 -22.75
N GLN A 80 -11.51 -27.93 -22.23
CA GLN A 80 -11.22 -28.62 -20.96
C GLN A 80 -9.86 -29.35 -20.90
N LYS A 81 -9.30 -29.76 -22.04
CA LYS A 81 -8.00 -30.43 -22.12
C LYS A 81 -6.81 -29.52 -21.71
N LYS A 82 -7.04 -28.22 -21.57
CA LYS A 82 -6.00 -27.22 -21.23
C LYS A 82 -6.23 -26.55 -19.87
N LYS A 83 -6.98 -27.18 -18.97
CA LYS A 83 -7.31 -26.63 -17.63
C LYS A 83 -6.08 -26.17 -16.84
N HIS A 84 -5.03 -26.98 -16.80
CA HIS A 84 -3.78 -26.61 -16.11
C HIS A 84 -3.10 -25.38 -16.74
N ILE A 85 -3.20 -25.20 -18.07
CA ILE A 85 -2.65 -24.03 -18.77
C ILE A 85 -3.43 -22.78 -18.38
N ALA A 86 -4.77 -22.84 -18.39
CA ALA A 86 -5.60 -21.71 -17.96
C ALA A 86 -5.28 -21.29 -16.51
N LEU A 87 -5.17 -22.26 -15.59
CA LEU A 87 -4.78 -22.02 -14.19
C LEU A 87 -3.43 -21.30 -14.08
N VAL A 88 -2.42 -21.80 -14.80
CA VAL A 88 -1.07 -21.22 -14.80
C VAL A 88 -1.08 -19.81 -15.38
N VAL A 89 -1.80 -19.59 -16.49
CA VAL A 89 -1.85 -18.27 -17.16
C VAL A 89 -2.56 -17.24 -16.28
N THR A 90 -3.66 -17.58 -15.63
CA THR A 90 -4.36 -16.67 -14.71
C THR A 90 -3.49 -16.30 -13.50
N ASN A 91 -2.85 -17.28 -12.86
CA ASN A 91 -1.95 -17.02 -11.73
C ASN A 91 -0.71 -16.20 -12.15
N LEU A 92 -0.15 -16.49 -13.32
CA LEU A 92 0.98 -15.74 -13.87
C LEU A 92 0.57 -14.31 -14.20
N HIS A 93 -0.60 -14.09 -14.80
CA HIS A 93 -1.11 -12.75 -15.10
C HIS A 93 -1.29 -11.93 -13.81
N ASP A 94 -1.96 -12.48 -12.81
CA ASP A 94 -2.19 -11.77 -11.53
C ASP A 94 -0.87 -11.48 -10.80
N GLY A 95 0.01 -12.48 -10.66
CA GLY A 95 1.33 -12.30 -10.05
C GLY A 95 2.24 -11.32 -10.81
N LEU A 96 2.24 -11.38 -12.14
CA LEU A 96 3.02 -10.47 -12.99
C LEU A 96 2.50 -9.04 -12.91
N SER A 97 1.18 -8.83 -12.89
CA SER A 97 0.59 -7.49 -12.76
C SER A 97 1.06 -6.77 -11.50
N ARG A 98 1.15 -7.52 -10.38
CA ARG A 98 1.64 -7.01 -9.10
C ARG A 98 3.13 -6.64 -9.14
N LEU A 99 3.96 -7.47 -9.76
CA LEU A 99 5.39 -7.15 -9.93
C LEU A 99 5.63 -5.98 -10.89
N LEU A 100 4.83 -5.88 -11.95
CA LEU A 100 4.90 -4.76 -12.88
C LEU A 100 4.48 -3.44 -12.22
N PHE A 101 3.51 -3.47 -11.29
CA PHE A 101 3.16 -2.30 -10.50
C PHE A 101 4.37 -1.74 -9.74
N VAL A 102 5.23 -2.59 -9.18
CA VAL A 102 6.46 -2.13 -8.50
C VAL A 102 7.32 -1.29 -9.47
N ILE A 103 7.51 -1.75 -10.70
CA ILE A 103 8.28 -1.01 -11.72
C ILE A 103 7.58 0.31 -12.06
N VAL A 104 6.26 0.26 -12.26
CA VAL A 104 5.42 1.41 -12.57
C VAL A 104 5.48 2.48 -11.49
N SER A 105 5.33 2.09 -10.22
CA SER A 105 5.42 2.95 -9.05
C SER A 105 6.80 3.61 -8.95
N GLN A 106 7.89 2.89 -9.20
CA GLN A 106 9.24 3.47 -9.16
C GLN A 106 9.52 4.48 -10.27
N ILE A 107 8.99 4.25 -11.47
CA ILE A 107 9.07 5.23 -12.56
C ILE A 107 8.25 6.48 -12.20
N SER A 108 7.09 6.28 -11.60
CA SER A 108 6.22 7.34 -11.08
C SER A 108 6.93 8.22 -10.06
N GLU A 109 7.49 7.63 -9.00
CA GLU A 109 8.15 8.35 -7.89
C GLU A 109 9.31 9.24 -8.36
N LYS A 110 10.08 8.80 -9.36
CA LYS A 110 11.33 9.45 -9.75
C LYS A 110 11.24 10.33 -10.99
N TYR A 111 10.44 9.94 -11.98
CA TYR A 111 10.55 10.52 -13.32
C TYR A 111 9.28 11.19 -13.83
N THR A 112 8.11 10.58 -13.59
CA THR A 112 6.88 11.01 -14.28
C THR A 112 5.85 11.66 -13.38
N GLY A 113 5.76 11.27 -12.11
CA GLY A 113 4.60 11.54 -11.25
C GLY A 113 3.41 10.62 -11.56
N CYS A 114 2.47 10.52 -10.63
CA CYS A 114 1.31 9.64 -10.68
C CYS A 114 0.38 10.05 -11.81
N PHE A 115 0.07 11.35 -11.98
CA PHE A 115 -0.75 11.84 -13.09
C PHE A 115 -0.26 11.31 -14.46
N ASN A 116 1.00 11.57 -14.80
CA ASN A 116 1.56 11.15 -16.09
C ASN A 116 1.62 9.63 -16.19
N MET A 117 1.98 8.93 -15.11
CA MET A 117 2.05 7.46 -15.14
C MET A 117 0.67 6.82 -15.35
N ILE A 118 -0.39 7.39 -14.77
CA ILE A 118 -1.79 7.00 -15.02
C ILE A 118 -2.14 7.21 -16.50
N THR A 119 -1.70 8.32 -17.12
CA THR A 119 -1.94 8.56 -18.56
C THR A 119 -1.25 7.54 -19.48
N TYR A 120 -0.19 6.88 -19.03
CA TYR A 120 0.40 5.75 -19.75
C TYR A 120 -0.32 4.43 -19.46
N CYS A 121 -0.74 4.18 -18.22
CA CYS A 121 -1.38 2.92 -17.82
C CYS A 121 -2.81 2.75 -18.38
N ALA A 122 -3.60 3.82 -18.43
CA ALA A 122 -4.99 3.76 -18.88
C ALA A 122 -5.13 3.32 -20.36
N PRO A 123 -4.38 3.90 -21.32
CA PRO A 123 -4.38 3.42 -22.71
C PRO A 123 -3.94 1.95 -22.87
N LEU A 124 -2.98 1.48 -22.06
CA LEU A 124 -2.57 0.06 -22.09
C LEU A 124 -3.71 -0.86 -21.65
N SER A 125 -4.46 -0.46 -20.61
CA SER A 125 -5.66 -1.18 -20.18
C SER A 125 -6.72 -1.22 -21.28
N ILE A 126 -7.00 -0.08 -21.93
CA ILE A 126 -7.97 0.01 -23.03
C ILE A 126 -7.55 -0.88 -24.20
N LEU A 127 -6.27 -0.84 -24.60
CA LEU A 127 -5.74 -1.67 -25.68
C LEU A 127 -5.85 -3.17 -25.36
N GLY A 128 -5.54 -3.55 -24.12
CA GLY A 128 -5.73 -4.92 -23.63
C GLY A 128 -7.19 -5.38 -23.72
N LEU A 129 -8.14 -4.54 -23.29
CA LEU A 129 -9.58 -4.84 -23.39
C LEU A 129 -10.06 -4.94 -24.84
N VAL A 130 -9.60 -4.06 -25.72
CA VAL A 130 -9.92 -4.11 -27.15
C VAL A 130 -9.38 -5.38 -27.79
N LEU A 131 -8.17 -5.82 -27.42
CA LEU A 131 -7.63 -7.10 -27.89
C LEU A 131 -8.43 -8.30 -27.38
N LEU A 132 -8.86 -8.31 -26.10
CA LEU A 132 -9.74 -9.37 -25.59
C LEU A 132 -11.10 -9.38 -26.31
N TRP A 133 -11.69 -8.21 -26.55
CA TRP A 133 -12.94 -8.08 -27.28
C TRP A 133 -12.80 -8.61 -28.73
N THR A 134 -11.76 -8.20 -29.45
CA THR A 134 -11.58 -8.55 -30.86
C THR A 134 -10.99 -9.95 -31.08
N SER A 135 -10.50 -10.62 -30.03
CA SER A 135 -9.89 -11.94 -30.13
C SER A 135 -10.93 -13.03 -30.40
N THR A 136 -11.13 -13.28 -31.70
CA THR A 136 -11.76 -14.45 -32.32
C THR A 136 -11.63 -15.77 -31.57
N SER A 137 -10.36 -16.20 -31.47
CA SER A 137 -9.87 -17.51 -30.97
C SER A 137 -8.32 -17.56 -31.01
N ALA A 138 -7.64 -16.43 -31.21
CA ALA A 138 -6.20 -16.41 -31.46
C ALA A 138 -5.44 -16.36 -30.12
N PHE A 139 -4.86 -17.49 -29.71
CA PHE A 139 -4.09 -17.62 -28.47
C PHE A 139 -3.08 -16.47 -28.26
N GLY A 140 -2.34 -16.08 -29.31
CA GLY A 140 -1.34 -15.02 -29.22
C GLY A 140 -1.91 -13.64 -28.85
N ALA A 141 -3.10 -13.31 -29.34
CA ALA A 141 -3.76 -12.03 -29.05
C ALA A 141 -4.25 -11.97 -27.59
N VAL A 142 -4.71 -13.11 -27.03
CA VAL A 142 -5.08 -13.21 -25.61
C VAL A 142 -3.87 -12.99 -24.72
N TYR A 143 -2.71 -13.60 -25.01
CA TYR A 143 -1.48 -13.35 -24.22
C TYR A 143 -1.01 -11.90 -24.29
N ALA A 144 -1.03 -11.29 -25.48
CA ALA A 144 -0.69 -9.88 -25.64
C ALA A 144 -1.64 -8.99 -24.83
N ALA A 145 -2.94 -9.29 -24.85
CA ALA A 145 -3.93 -8.57 -24.07
C ALA A 145 -3.68 -8.68 -22.56
N LEU A 146 -3.33 -9.87 -22.06
CA LEU A 146 -3.03 -10.08 -20.65
C LEU A 146 -1.78 -9.32 -20.17
N VAL A 147 -0.75 -9.21 -21.01
CA VAL A 147 0.44 -8.40 -20.67
C VAL A 147 0.09 -6.92 -20.63
N LEU A 148 -0.72 -6.43 -21.58
CA LEU A 148 -1.16 -5.03 -21.61
C LEU A 148 -2.05 -4.69 -20.42
N LEU A 149 -2.99 -5.56 -20.06
CA LEU A 149 -3.81 -5.43 -18.86
C LEU A 149 -2.96 -5.46 -17.59
N ALA A 150 -1.93 -6.31 -17.53
CA ALA A 150 -1.03 -6.40 -16.39
C ALA A 150 -0.23 -5.11 -16.18
N LEU A 151 0.28 -4.51 -17.27
CA LEU A 151 0.92 -3.20 -17.23
C LEU A 151 -0.06 -2.09 -16.85
N GLY A 152 -1.26 -2.14 -17.42
CA GLY A 152 -2.30 -1.14 -17.18
C GLY A 152 -2.86 -1.17 -15.76
N LYS A 153 -2.88 -2.33 -15.09
CA LYS A 153 -3.39 -2.52 -13.73
C LYS A 153 -2.72 -1.59 -12.71
N GLY A 154 -1.44 -1.26 -12.90
CA GLY A 154 -0.74 -0.34 -12.00
C GLY A 154 -1.39 1.06 -11.90
N GLY A 155 -2.14 1.47 -12.93
CA GLY A 155 -2.89 2.71 -12.92
C GLY A 155 -4.04 2.76 -11.91
N GLN A 156 -4.57 1.61 -11.46
CA GLN A 156 -5.60 1.54 -10.44
C GLN A 156 -5.08 2.06 -9.10
N MET A 157 -4.02 1.45 -8.58
CA MET A 157 -3.43 1.82 -7.30
C MET A 157 -2.84 3.24 -7.34
N LEU A 158 -2.18 3.60 -8.45
CA LEU A 158 -1.74 4.99 -8.66
C LEU A 158 -2.90 5.99 -8.63
N SER A 159 -4.07 5.64 -9.20
CA SER A 159 -5.24 6.54 -9.19
C SER A 159 -5.88 6.68 -7.81
N GLU A 160 -5.83 5.64 -6.97
CA GLU A 160 -6.27 5.71 -5.57
C GLU A 160 -5.33 6.60 -4.75
N ASN A 161 -4.01 6.40 -4.88
CA ASN A 161 -3.00 7.22 -4.20
C ASN A 161 -3.05 8.68 -4.66
N PHE A 162 -3.23 8.91 -5.97
CA PHE A 162 -3.39 10.25 -6.53
C PHE A 162 -4.67 10.91 -5.98
N LEU A 163 -5.78 10.18 -5.85
CA LEU A 163 -6.98 10.74 -5.23
C LEU A 163 -6.77 11.10 -3.76
N GLU A 164 -6.07 10.25 -3.01
CA GLU A 164 -5.75 10.50 -1.60
C GLU A 164 -4.92 11.78 -1.45
N ASP A 165 -3.85 11.92 -2.23
CA ASP A 165 -2.98 13.10 -2.23
C ASP A 165 -3.75 14.39 -2.55
N GLN A 166 -4.59 14.37 -3.59
CA GLN A 166 -5.40 15.53 -3.99
C GLN A 166 -6.48 15.91 -2.97
N LEU A 167 -6.89 14.98 -2.10
CA LEU A 167 -7.88 15.24 -1.04
C LEU A 167 -7.24 15.58 0.31
N GLN A 168 -5.94 15.30 0.50
CA GLN A 168 -5.27 15.42 1.79
C GLN A 168 -5.31 16.85 2.35
N ASP A 169 -5.21 17.86 1.49
CA ASP A 169 -5.27 19.28 1.87
C ASP A 169 -6.69 19.81 2.08
N HIS A 170 -7.71 19.00 1.78
CA HIS A 170 -9.10 19.43 1.73
C HIS A 170 -10.02 18.69 2.70
N MET A 171 -9.66 17.48 3.11
CA MET A 171 -10.52 16.56 3.84
C MET A 171 -9.77 15.88 4.98
N ASP A 172 -10.47 15.61 6.09
CA ASP A 172 -9.93 14.77 7.15
C ASP A 172 -9.77 13.31 6.68
N ALA A 173 -8.82 12.58 7.28
CA ALA A 173 -8.52 11.19 6.93
C ALA A 173 -9.75 10.25 6.89
N VAL A 174 -10.76 10.49 7.72
CA VAL A 174 -12.02 9.72 7.69
C VAL A 174 -12.76 9.93 6.38
N HIS A 175 -12.89 11.17 5.93
CA HIS A 175 -13.59 11.54 4.72
C HIS A 175 -12.85 11.09 3.46
N ILE A 176 -11.51 11.10 3.49
CA ILE A 176 -10.67 10.54 2.42
C ILE A 176 -10.94 9.02 2.29
N LYS A 177 -10.88 8.27 3.40
CA LYS A 177 -11.17 6.83 3.38
C LYS A 177 -12.57 6.51 2.89
N ILE A 178 -13.58 7.30 3.28
CA ILE A 178 -14.94 7.15 2.74
C ILE A 178 -14.96 7.43 1.22
N SER A 179 -14.25 8.47 0.77
CA SER A 179 -14.20 8.84 -0.65
C SER A 179 -13.57 7.76 -1.52
N LEU A 180 -12.51 7.11 -1.04
CA LEU A 180 -11.88 5.94 -1.70
C LEU A 180 -12.79 4.71 -1.72
N PHE A 181 -13.75 4.63 -0.81
CA PHE A 181 -14.68 3.51 -0.68
C PHE A 181 -15.90 3.61 -1.62
N VAL A 182 -16.35 4.84 -1.94
CA VAL A 182 -17.52 5.08 -2.80
C VAL A 182 -17.43 4.40 -4.18
N PRO A 183 -16.28 4.43 -4.89
CA PRO A 183 -16.12 3.72 -6.16
C PRO A 183 -16.47 2.23 -6.09
N SER A 184 -16.12 1.54 -5.00
CA SER A 184 -16.45 0.11 -4.84
C SER A 184 -17.96 -0.14 -4.88
N PHE A 185 -18.76 0.70 -4.21
CA PHE A 185 -20.22 0.57 -4.22
C PHE A 185 -20.82 0.71 -5.62
N VAL A 186 -20.30 1.63 -6.44
CA VAL A 186 -20.75 1.79 -7.83
C VAL A 186 -20.50 0.50 -8.62
N VAL A 187 -19.31 -0.08 -8.45
CA VAL A 187 -18.96 -1.36 -9.09
C VAL A 187 -19.82 -2.50 -8.60
N TYR A 188 -20.21 -2.53 -7.32
CA TYR A 188 -21.11 -3.54 -6.78
C TYR A 188 -22.49 -3.48 -7.45
N ILE A 189 -23.08 -2.29 -7.57
CA ILE A 189 -24.36 -2.11 -8.25
C ILE A 189 -24.28 -2.53 -9.72
N MET A 190 -23.20 -2.15 -10.41
CA MET A 190 -22.96 -2.60 -11.78
C MET A 190 -22.86 -4.14 -11.85
N THR A 191 -22.06 -4.76 -10.98
CA THR A 191 -21.85 -6.22 -10.96
C THR A 191 -23.15 -6.98 -10.72
N ILE A 192 -24.00 -6.52 -9.79
CA ILE A 192 -25.34 -7.09 -9.55
C ILE A 192 -26.19 -7.00 -10.82
N TYR A 193 -26.23 -5.82 -11.46
CA TYR A 193 -26.96 -5.65 -12.71
C TYR A 193 -26.49 -6.64 -13.79
N TYR A 194 -25.17 -6.80 -13.96
CA TYR A 194 -24.59 -7.74 -14.92
C TYR A 194 -24.90 -9.21 -14.57
N ALA A 195 -24.87 -9.59 -13.29
CA ALA A 195 -25.08 -10.96 -12.84
C ALA A 195 -26.50 -11.48 -13.10
N PHE A 196 -27.51 -10.61 -13.06
CA PHE A 196 -28.91 -10.98 -13.33
C PHE A 196 -29.34 -10.74 -14.79
N HIS A 197 -28.43 -10.27 -15.65
CA HIS A 197 -28.73 -10.04 -17.06
C HIS A 197 -28.36 -11.28 -17.91
N GLU A 198 -29.38 -11.96 -18.42
CA GLU A 198 -29.34 -13.36 -18.89
C GLU A 198 -28.55 -13.60 -20.20
N TYR A 199 -28.07 -12.57 -20.91
CA TYR A 199 -27.52 -12.72 -22.28
C TYR A 199 -26.22 -11.95 -22.61
N LEU A 200 -25.35 -11.67 -21.63
CA LEU A 200 -24.11 -10.95 -21.92
C LEU A 200 -22.96 -11.90 -22.23
N THR A 201 -22.59 -12.01 -23.52
CA THR A 201 -21.39 -12.74 -23.96
C THR A 201 -20.10 -12.08 -23.45
N TYR A 202 -19.00 -12.84 -23.31
CA TYR A 202 -17.68 -12.30 -22.91
C TYR A 202 -17.25 -11.12 -23.78
N SER A 203 -17.47 -11.22 -25.09
CA SER A 203 -17.18 -10.13 -26.04
C SER A 203 -17.92 -8.84 -25.68
N SER A 204 -19.20 -8.90 -25.32
CA SER A 204 -19.98 -7.73 -24.93
C SER A 204 -19.47 -7.11 -23.62
N ARG A 205 -18.98 -7.95 -22.69
CA ARG A 205 -18.41 -7.50 -21.41
C ARG A 205 -17.09 -6.75 -21.63
N PHE A 206 -16.17 -7.32 -22.40
CA PHE A 206 -14.89 -6.68 -22.73
C PHE A 206 -15.09 -5.38 -23.52
N ARG A 207 -16.07 -5.38 -24.44
CA ARG A 207 -16.50 -4.18 -25.16
C ARG A 207 -16.96 -3.07 -24.21
N PHE A 208 -17.87 -3.38 -23.30
CA PHE A 208 -18.38 -2.39 -22.35
C PHE A 208 -17.26 -1.87 -21.44
N ALA A 209 -16.43 -2.76 -20.91
CA ALA A 209 -15.27 -2.37 -20.11
C ALA A 209 -14.32 -1.43 -20.86
N ALA A 210 -14.05 -1.70 -22.15
CA ALA A 210 -13.19 -0.84 -22.97
C ALA A 210 -13.77 0.57 -23.14
N PHE A 211 -15.07 0.69 -23.43
CA PHE A 211 -15.73 2.00 -23.58
C PHE A 211 -15.86 2.75 -22.25
N LEU A 212 -16.17 2.04 -21.15
CA LEU A 212 -16.23 2.63 -19.82
C LEU A 212 -14.86 3.20 -19.43
N MET A 213 -13.80 2.40 -19.59
CA MET A 213 -12.43 2.80 -19.32
C MET A 213 -11.98 3.99 -20.20
N LEU A 214 -12.33 3.97 -21.49
CA LEU A 214 -12.04 5.08 -22.40
C LEU A 214 -12.75 6.38 -21.99
N GLY A 215 -14.04 6.29 -21.65
CA GLY A 215 -14.81 7.45 -21.21
C GLY A 215 -14.27 8.05 -19.91
N ALA A 216 -13.97 7.21 -18.92
CA ALA A 216 -13.37 7.64 -17.67
C ALA A 216 -11.96 8.22 -17.86
N TYR A 217 -11.15 7.65 -18.75
CA TYR A 217 -9.84 8.18 -19.10
C TYR A 217 -9.93 9.58 -19.72
N VAL A 218 -10.86 9.81 -20.67
CA VAL A 218 -11.08 11.14 -21.26
C VAL A 218 -11.55 12.15 -20.20
N LEU A 219 -12.43 11.74 -19.28
CA LEU A 219 -12.87 12.59 -18.16
C LEU A 219 -11.71 12.92 -17.20
N PHE A 220 -10.86 11.95 -16.89
CA PHE A 220 -9.66 12.18 -16.07
C PHE A 220 -8.73 13.21 -16.69
N LEU A 221 -8.48 13.12 -18.00
CA LEU A 221 -7.67 14.09 -18.75
C LEU A 221 -8.33 15.48 -18.80
N ALA A 222 -9.65 15.55 -18.95
CA ALA A 222 -10.39 16.82 -18.93
C ALA A 222 -10.27 17.55 -17.58
N GLY A 223 -10.03 16.80 -16.50
CA GLY A 223 -9.78 17.32 -15.15
C GLY A 223 -8.35 17.82 -14.91
N SER A 224 -7.41 17.70 -15.87
CA SER A 224 -5.99 17.96 -15.63
C SER A 224 -5.67 19.35 -15.10
N MET A 225 -6.46 20.36 -15.47
CA MET A 225 -6.30 21.76 -15.02
C MET A 225 -6.70 21.97 -13.54
N LEU A 226 -7.34 20.98 -12.91
CA LEU A 226 -7.80 21.05 -11.52
C LEU A 226 -6.87 20.34 -10.55
N TYR A 227 -5.93 19.54 -11.04
CA TYR A 227 -5.05 18.76 -10.19
C TYR A 227 -3.85 19.60 -9.73
N SER A 228 -3.47 19.43 -8.47
CA SER A 228 -2.24 19.98 -7.92
C SER A 228 -1.03 19.25 -8.49
N GLU A 229 0.06 19.99 -8.71
CA GLU A 229 1.33 19.46 -9.21
C GLU A 229 2.00 18.60 -8.12
N GLU A 230 2.46 17.41 -8.52
CA GLU A 230 3.13 16.47 -7.61
C GLU A 230 4.61 16.83 -7.45
N GLU A 231 5.11 16.80 -6.22
CA GLU A 231 6.55 16.92 -5.95
C GLU A 231 7.26 15.60 -6.26
N LEU A 232 8.14 15.62 -7.26
CA LEU A 232 8.97 14.46 -7.60
C LEU A 232 10.11 14.30 -6.57
N SER A 233 10.39 13.06 -6.20
CA SER A 233 11.52 12.73 -5.34
C SER A 233 12.81 12.60 -6.14
N ASP A 234 13.91 13.18 -5.64
CA ASP A 234 15.25 13.09 -6.27
C ASP A 234 15.71 11.64 -6.49
N GLU A 235 15.33 10.74 -5.59
CA GLU A 235 15.64 9.31 -5.64
C GLU A 235 14.41 8.49 -5.22
N SER A 236 14.07 7.45 -5.98
CA SER A 236 13.01 6.52 -5.61
C SER A 236 13.43 5.62 -4.45
N ASN A 237 12.45 5.09 -3.72
CA ASN A 237 12.71 4.25 -2.55
C ASN A 237 13.51 2.98 -2.89
N LEU A 238 13.23 2.31 -4.03
CA LEU A 238 14.07 1.18 -4.48
C LEU A 238 15.44 1.61 -4.96
N GLY A 239 15.58 2.80 -5.56
CA GLY A 239 16.88 3.36 -5.93
C GLY A 239 17.80 3.48 -4.73
N LYS A 240 17.26 4.06 -3.64
CA LYS A 240 17.92 4.18 -2.34
C LYS A 240 18.33 2.82 -1.77
N ILE A 241 17.40 1.86 -1.72
CA ILE A 241 17.67 0.47 -1.26
C ILE A 241 18.79 -0.17 -2.07
N TYR A 242 18.73 -0.08 -3.41
CA TYR A 242 19.72 -0.65 -4.31
C TYR A 242 21.11 -0.03 -4.09
N ARG A 243 21.20 1.30 -3.98
CA ARG A 243 22.45 2.02 -3.71
C ARG A 243 23.11 1.55 -2.42
N ILE A 244 22.32 1.43 -1.33
CA ILE A 244 22.81 0.97 -0.03
C ILE A 244 23.29 -0.48 -0.09
N ILE A 245 22.52 -1.37 -0.73
CA ILE A 245 22.90 -2.77 -0.92
C ILE A 245 24.22 -2.85 -1.69
N LYS A 246 24.35 -2.11 -2.79
CA LYS A 246 25.56 -2.07 -3.61
C LYS A 246 26.78 -1.60 -2.80
N ALA A 247 26.66 -0.50 -2.05
CA ALA A 247 27.72 0.01 -1.19
C ALA A 247 28.11 -1.00 -0.09
N ALA A 248 27.13 -1.61 0.57
CA ALA A 248 27.36 -2.58 1.64
C ALA A 248 27.99 -3.89 1.12
N ILE A 249 27.64 -4.36 -0.08
CA ILE A 249 28.30 -5.51 -0.73
C ILE A 249 29.76 -5.19 -1.02
N GLY A 250 30.05 -4.01 -1.58
CA GLY A 250 31.42 -3.56 -1.85
C GLY A 250 32.28 -3.53 -0.58
N LYS A 251 31.65 -3.23 0.56
CA LYS A 251 32.30 -3.15 1.89
C LYS A 251 32.12 -4.42 2.74
N CYS A 252 31.59 -5.52 2.17
CA CYS A 252 31.21 -6.71 2.94
C CYS A 252 32.41 -7.39 3.65
N LYS A 253 33.63 -7.25 3.13
CA LYS A 253 34.86 -7.81 3.74
C LYS A 253 35.44 -6.96 4.88
N LEU A 254 35.00 -5.70 5.06
CA LEU A 254 35.51 -4.82 6.09
C LEU A 254 35.12 -5.30 7.50
N LYS A 255 36.00 -5.08 8.48
CA LYS A 255 35.66 -5.26 9.90
C LYS A 255 34.79 -4.10 10.38
N TYR A 256 34.00 -4.34 11.42
CA TYR A 256 33.24 -3.26 12.05
C TYR A 256 34.18 -2.32 12.79
N PRO A 257 33.93 -1.00 12.76
CA PRO A 257 34.78 -0.03 13.43
C PRO A 257 34.65 -0.13 14.95
N ALA A 258 35.73 0.19 15.66
CA ALA A 258 35.76 0.22 17.13
C ALA A 258 35.05 1.46 17.72
N SER A 259 34.90 2.52 16.93
CA SER A 259 34.28 3.80 17.33
C SER A 259 33.18 4.20 16.33
N PRO A 260 32.07 4.82 16.78
CA PRO A 260 31.03 5.32 15.90
C PRO A 260 31.52 6.40 14.93
N ILE A 261 32.62 7.10 15.23
CA ILE A 261 33.16 8.22 14.42
C ILE A 261 33.52 7.79 12.99
N PHE A 262 33.85 6.51 12.78
CA PHE A 262 34.20 5.97 11.46
C PHE A 262 32.98 5.72 10.55
N TYR A 263 31.78 6.07 11.00
CA TYR A 263 30.58 6.09 10.16
C TYR A 263 30.31 7.48 9.60
N TYR A 264 29.61 7.53 8.47
CA TYR A 264 29.26 8.79 7.81
C TYR A 264 27.97 9.41 8.37
N TRP A 265 28.12 10.32 9.35
CA TRP A 265 27.03 10.97 10.12
C TRP A 265 26.55 12.32 9.53
N LYS A 266 26.68 12.54 8.23
CA LYS A 266 26.25 13.79 7.57
C LYS A 266 24.82 14.18 7.98
N ASP A 267 24.66 15.39 8.51
CA ASP A 267 23.40 15.99 8.97
C ASP A 267 22.58 15.08 9.92
N TYR A 268 23.27 14.26 10.73
CA TYR A 268 22.61 13.26 11.56
C TYR A 268 23.27 13.11 12.94
N LYS A 269 22.46 13.11 14.02
CA LYS A 269 22.95 13.02 15.40
C LYS A 269 23.67 11.68 15.66
N GLN A 270 24.85 11.76 16.28
CA GLN A 270 25.58 10.59 16.76
C GLN A 270 24.90 10.02 18.01
N GLY A 271 24.26 8.87 17.91
CA GLY A 271 23.60 8.24 19.07
C GLY A 271 22.82 6.96 18.77
N HIS A 272 22.51 6.71 17.50
CA HIS A 272 21.74 5.54 17.08
C HIS A 272 22.62 4.33 16.78
N TRP A 273 23.46 3.93 17.73
CA TRP A 273 24.36 2.77 17.61
C TRP A 273 24.36 1.90 18.89
N TYR A 274 24.96 0.71 18.81
CA TYR A 274 25.18 -0.19 19.93
C TYR A 274 26.50 -0.97 19.74
N SER A 275 27.15 -1.35 20.84
CA SER A 275 28.34 -2.21 20.82
C SER A 275 27.93 -3.68 20.83
N LEU A 276 28.61 -4.50 20.03
CA LEU A 276 28.44 -5.95 20.08
C LEU A 276 29.76 -6.64 19.71
N GLY A 277 30.41 -7.24 20.71
CA GLY A 277 31.82 -7.66 20.60
C GLY A 277 32.74 -6.45 20.47
N GLU A 278 33.77 -6.55 19.63
CA GLU A 278 34.78 -5.49 19.43
C GLU A 278 34.35 -4.38 18.44
N GLY A 279 33.11 -4.40 17.93
CA GLY A 279 32.65 -3.48 16.89
C GLY A 279 31.33 -2.76 17.22
N VAL A 280 31.24 -1.53 16.74
CA VAL A 280 30.03 -0.68 16.80
C VAL A 280 29.10 -1.02 15.62
N ARG A 281 27.79 -1.01 15.87
CA ARG A 281 26.73 -1.27 14.89
C ARG A 281 25.61 -0.25 14.99
N LEU A 282 24.86 -0.06 13.91
CA LEU A 282 23.80 0.95 13.85
C LEU A 282 22.47 0.37 14.36
N LYS A 283 21.61 1.21 14.94
CA LYS A 283 20.19 0.88 15.19
C LYS A 283 19.37 1.06 13.90
N PRO A 284 18.17 0.47 13.76
CA PRO A 284 17.57 -0.54 14.62
C PRO A 284 18.40 -1.84 14.63
N HIS A 285 18.18 -2.67 15.65
CA HIS A 285 18.76 -4.01 15.66
C HIS A 285 18.12 -4.82 14.53
N VAL A 286 18.97 -5.57 13.81
CA VAL A 286 18.54 -6.43 12.71
C VAL A 286 19.15 -7.82 12.88
N PRO A 287 18.45 -8.87 12.42
CA PRO A 287 18.99 -10.23 12.44
C PRO A 287 20.34 -10.34 11.75
N ARG A 288 21.12 -11.35 12.13
CA ARG A 288 22.51 -11.55 11.67
C ARG A 288 22.67 -11.46 10.15
N LEU A 289 21.68 -11.93 9.39
CA LEU A 289 21.70 -11.93 7.92
C LEU A 289 21.68 -10.53 7.30
N PHE A 290 21.22 -9.49 7.99
CA PHE A 290 21.12 -8.12 7.45
C PHE A 290 22.07 -7.12 8.13
N ARG A 291 22.89 -7.57 9.09
CA ARG A 291 23.83 -6.69 9.81
C ARG A 291 24.87 -6.05 8.90
N TRP A 292 25.16 -6.66 7.76
CA TRP A 292 26.16 -6.15 6.81
C TRP A 292 25.71 -4.85 6.12
N LEU A 293 24.43 -4.48 6.17
CA LEU A 293 23.93 -3.19 5.67
C LEU A 293 24.65 -2.00 6.30
N ASP A 294 24.97 -2.09 7.60
CA ASP A 294 25.73 -1.06 8.33
C ASP A 294 27.03 -0.67 7.61
N LYS A 295 27.63 -1.61 6.86
CA LYS A 295 28.91 -1.39 6.20
C LYS A 295 28.84 -0.37 5.06
N ALA A 296 27.65 -0.10 4.50
CA ALA A 296 27.48 0.96 3.51
C ALA A 296 27.90 2.34 4.05
N ALA A 297 27.72 2.57 5.35
CA ALA A 297 28.03 3.85 6.00
C ALA A 297 29.45 3.94 6.57
N ILE A 298 30.29 2.91 6.44
CA ILE A 298 31.67 2.96 6.93
C ILE A 298 32.51 3.82 5.98
N VAL A 299 33.13 4.87 6.52
CA VAL A 299 34.10 5.68 5.78
C VAL A 299 35.35 4.83 5.55
N THR A 300 35.78 4.72 4.29
CA THR A 300 36.98 3.97 3.93
C THR A 300 38.00 4.95 3.39
N ASP A 301 39.20 4.96 3.96
CA ASP A 301 40.35 5.62 3.36
C ASP A 301 40.77 4.75 2.18
N SER A 302 40.39 5.15 0.96
CA SER A 302 40.74 4.41 -0.24
C SER A 302 42.24 4.59 -0.52
N ASN A 303 42.95 3.49 -0.86
CA ASN A 303 44.36 3.53 -1.26
C ASN A 303 44.56 4.13 -2.67
N ASP A 304 43.48 4.41 -3.41
CA ASP A 304 43.52 5.12 -4.69
C ASP A 304 43.54 6.62 -4.42
N SER A 305 44.64 7.28 -4.81
CA SER A 305 44.99 8.67 -4.52
C SER A 305 43.98 9.76 -4.94
N ASN A 306 42.87 9.39 -5.58
CA ASN A 306 41.84 10.29 -6.09
C ASN A 306 40.48 10.20 -5.35
N GLU A 307 40.27 9.27 -4.41
CA GLU A 307 38.96 8.99 -3.77
C GLU A 307 38.95 9.15 -2.23
N VAL A 308 39.80 10.03 -1.67
CA VAL A 308 39.90 10.23 -0.22
C VAL A 308 38.70 11.01 0.36
N ASN A 309 37.99 11.84 -0.43
CA ASN A 309 36.87 12.64 0.07
C ASN A 309 35.57 11.80 0.21
N PRO A 310 34.96 11.73 1.42
CA PRO A 310 33.66 11.07 1.67
C PRO A 310 32.54 11.51 0.72
N GLU A 311 32.51 12.78 0.31
CA GLU A 311 31.47 13.31 -0.59
C GLU A 311 31.57 12.72 -2.00
N ILE A 312 32.79 12.46 -2.48
CA ILE A 312 33.03 11.80 -3.78
C ILE A 312 32.58 10.33 -3.71
N GLN A 313 32.81 9.67 -2.57
CA GLN A 313 32.36 8.29 -2.35
C GLN A 313 30.82 8.20 -2.27
N GLU A 314 30.17 9.19 -1.65
CA GLU A 314 28.71 9.33 -1.60
C GLU A 314 28.14 9.51 -3.01
N LYS A 315 28.70 10.45 -3.79
CA LYS A 315 28.28 10.71 -5.18
C LYS A 315 28.44 9.49 -6.08
N ASN A 316 29.47 8.67 -5.86
CA ASN A 316 29.70 7.43 -6.61
C ASN A 316 28.85 6.24 -6.13
N GLY A 317 28.02 6.42 -5.10
CA GLY A 317 27.20 5.37 -4.49
C GLY A 317 28.02 4.28 -3.79
N LYS A 318 29.25 4.59 -3.37
CA LYS A 318 30.15 3.71 -2.61
C LYS A 318 30.05 3.95 -1.09
N LEU A 319 29.50 5.09 -0.67
CA LEU A 319 29.26 5.48 0.73
C LEU A 319 27.81 5.96 0.87
N CYS A 320 27.16 5.64 1.98
CA CYS A 320 25.81 6.13 2.30
C CYS A 320 25.82 6.73 3.71
N THR A 321 24.89 7.65 3.99
CA THR A 321 24.77 8.23 5.33
C THR A 321 24.20 7.21 6.32
N VAL A 322 24.53 7.37 7.60
CA VAL A 322 23.96 6.54 8.67
C VAL A 322 22.43 6.60 8.67
N LYS A 323 21.86 7.78 8.42
CA LYS A 323 20.42 7.99 8.32
C LYS A 323 19.84 7.06 7.25
N GLU A 324 20.31 7.13 6.01
CA GLU A 324 19.77 6.32 4.90
C GLU A 324 19.89 4.81 5.15
N VAL A 325 21.03 4.34 5.70
CA VAL A 325 21.21 2.93 6.07
C VAL A 325 20.19 2.52 7.12
N ARG A 326 19.96 3.36 8.12
CA ARG A 326 18.99 3.11 9.19
C ARG A 326 17.56 3.05 8.66
N GLU A 327 17.21 3.93 7.73
CA GLU A 327 15.91 3.92 7.06
C GLU A 327 15.68 2.60 6.32
N VAL A 328 16.64 2.11 5.53
CA VAL A 328 16.52 0.81 4.84
C VAL A 328 16.50 -0.36 5.81
N LYS A 329 17.27 -0.28 6.92
CA LYS A 329 17.23 -1.32 7.96
C LYS A 329 15.86 -1.43 8.64
N SER A 330 15.08 -0.35 8.68
CA SER A 330 13.72 -0.39 9.23
C SER A 330 12.76 -1.30 8.43
N LEU A 331 13.07 -1.61 7.17
CA LEU A 331 12.32 -2.56 6.35
C LEU A 331 12.61 -4.02 6.72
N VAL A 332 13.73 -4.32 7.39
CA VAL A 332 14.15 -5.70 7.64
C VAL A 332 13.10 -6.51 8.43
N PRO A 333 12.50 -6.01 9.53
CA PRO A 333 11.39 -6.69 10.19
C PRO A 333 10.21 -6.99 9.25
N MET A 334 9.90 -6.07 8.34
CA MET A 334 8.86 -6.26 7.32
C MET A 334 9.21 -7.34 6.30
N ILE A 335 10.48 -7.53 5.94
CA ILE A 335 10.91 -8.63 5.06
C ILE A 335 10.58 -9.99 5.70
N TYR A 336 10.85 -10.16 6.99
CA TYR A 336 10.54 -11.39 7.71
C TYR A 336 9.03 -11.62 7.86
N LEU A 337 8.27 -10.59 8.24
CA LEU A 337 6.81 -10.67 8.30
C LEU A 337 6.22 -10.91 6.90
N GLY A 338 6.78 -10.27 5.87
CA GLY A 338 6.47 -10.45 4.45
C GLY A 338 6.45 -11.92 4.04
N PHE A 339 7.50 -12.67 4.41
CA PHE A 339 7.57 -14.10 4.12
C PHE A 339 6.41 -14.89 4.74
N THR A 340 5.91 -14.48 5.90
CA THR A 340 4.79 -15.18 6.55
C THR A 340 3.47 -15.00 5.81
N PHE A 341 3.35 -13.95 4.99
CA PHE A 341 2.18 -13.69 4.16
C PHE A 341 2.14 -14.54 2.88
N PHE A 342 3.15 -15.37 2.61
CA PHE A 342 3.12 -16.25 1.43
C PHE A 342 1.96 -17.25 1.47
N GLY A 343 1.61 -17.76 2.66
CA GLY A 343 0.41 -18.60 2.82
C GLY A 343 -0.87 -17.86 2.38
N TYR A 344 -0.99 -16.61 2.81
CA TYR A 344 -2.08 -15.72 2.39
C TYR A 344 -2.04 -15.44 0.87
N SER A 345 -0.88 -15.19 0.29
CA SER A 345 -0.74 -15.04 -1.17
C SER A 345 -1.18 -16.29 -1.93
N PHE A 346 -0.89 -17.49 -1.39
CA PHE A 346 -1.36 -18.75 -1.97
C PHE A 346 -2.88 -18.88 -1.91
N LEU A 347 -3.50 -18.44 -0.82
CA LEU A 347 -4.95 -18.39 -0.71
C LEU A 347 -5.55 -17.46 -1.77
N LEU A 348 -5.01 -16.23 -1.93
CA LEU A 348 -5.51 -15.29 -2.93
C LEU A 348 -5.41 -15.83 -4.35
N ALA A 349 -4.27 -16.44 -4.71
CA ALA A 349 -4.10 -17.10 -6.00
C ALA A 349 -5.14 -18.22 -6.20
N SER A 350 -5.37 -19.01 -5.17
CA SER A 350 -6.35 -20.11 -5.18
C SER A 350 -7.79 -19.60 -5.28
N GLY A 351 -8.11 -18.47 -4.66
CA GLY A 351 -9.41 -17.79 -4.77
C GLY A 351 -9.72 -17.37 -6.20
N ASN A 352 -8.74 -16.79 -6.90
CA ASN A 352 -8.90 -16.34 -8.30
C ASN A 352 -8.90 -17.49 -9.32
N THR A 353 -8.54 -18.70 -8.91
CA THR A 353 -8.38 -19.84 -9.82
C THR A 353 -9.16 -21.06 -9.39
N PHE A 354 -8.70 -21.78 -8.37
CA PHE A 354 -9.33 -23.03 -7.93
C PHE A 354 -10.76 -22.83 -7.41
N PHE A 355 -11.05 -21.74 -6.71
CA PHE A 355 -12.41 -21.49 -6.21
C PHE A 355 -13.37 -21.13 -7.34
N VAL A 356 -12.91 -20.33 -8.32
CA VAL A 356 -13.70 -20.06 -9.53
C VAL A 356 -13.90 -21.33 -10.36
N SER A 357 -12.86 -22.16 -10.49
CA SER A 357 -13.00 -23.46 -11.16
C SER A 357 -13.91 -24.44 -10.42
N GLN A 358 -14.02 -24.33 -9.09
CA GLN A 358 -14.98 -25.11 -8.32
C GLN A 358 -16.40 -24.58 -8.60
N ALA A 359 -16.59 -23.27 -8.54
CA ALA A 359 -17.87 -22.60 -8.81
C ALA A 359 -18.41 -22.88 -10.22
N SER A 360 -17.55 -22.95 -11.24
CA SER A 360 -17.97 -23.26 -12.62
C SER A 360 -18.48 -24.69 -12.81
N THR A 361 -18.20 -25.59 -11.86
CA THR A 361 -18.67 -26.99 -11.88
C THR A 361 -19.87 -27.25 -10.98
N SER A 362 -20.24 -26.26 -10.16
CA SER A 362 -21.39 -26.34 -9.27
C SER A 362 -22.68 -25.95 -9.97
N GLU A 363 -23.80 -26.50 -9.52
CA GLU A 363 -25.13 -26.13 -9.99
C GLU A 363 -25.44 -24.68 -9.58
N SER A 364 -25.77 -23.86 -10.57
CA SER A 364 -26.09 -22.44 -10.40
C SER A 364 -27.50 -22.28 -9.84
N VAL A 365 -27.60 -21.97 -8.55
CA VAL A 365 -28.89 -21.84 -7.82
C VAL A 365 -29.16 -20.39 -7.41
N ILE A 366 -28.13 -19.53 -7.33
CA ILE A 366 -28.29 -18.16 -6.82
C ILE A 366 -28.98 -17.27 -7.86
N THR A 367 -28.47 -17.28 -9.09
CA THR A 367 -29.06 -16.54 -10.22
C THR A 367 -30.01 -17.39 -11.06
N ASN A 368 -29.94 -18.72 -10.93
CA ASN A 368 -30.52 -19.70 -11.87
C ASN A 368 -30.01 -19.55 -13.31
N ILE A 369 -28.93 -18.78 -13.52
CA ILE A 369 -28.29 -18.56 -14.82
C ILE A 369 -26.90 -19.20 -14.76
N SER A 370 -26.62 -20.12 -15.68
CA SER A 370 -25.35 -20.86 -15.70
C SER A 370 -24.14 -19.91 -15.81
N GLY A 371 -23.16 -20.07 -14.92
CA GLY A 371 -21.92 -19.27 -14.88
C GLY A 371 -22.04 -17.90 -14.21
N ASN A 372 -23.24 -17.33 -14.10
CA ASN A 372 -23.42 -15.99 -13.52
C ASN A 372 -23.20 -15.97 -11.99
N ASP A 373 -23.33 -17.11 -11.31
CA ASP A 373 -23.09 -17.22 -9.87
C ASP A 373 -21.64 -16.89 -9.47
N ILE A 374 -20.67 -17.04 -10.38
CA ILE A 374 -19.27 -16.65 -10.16
C ILE A 374 -19.18 -15.13 -9.87
N TYR A 375 -19.99 -14.31 -10.54
CA TYR A 375 -20.04 -12.88 -10.30
C TYR A 375 -20.54 -12.57 -8.89
N ILE A 376 -21.60 -13.25 -8.44
CA ILE A 376 -22.16 -13.04 -7.12
C ILE A 376 -21.18 -13.51 -6.04
N LEU A 377 -20.49 -14.63 -6.23
CA LEU A 377 -19.49 -15.13 -5.29
C LEU A 377 -18.28 -14.18 -5.17
N ASN A 378 -17.76 -13.68 -6.29
CA ASN A 378 -16.69 -12.67 -6.29
C ASN A 378 -17.17 -11.34 -5.67
N LEU A 379 -18.40 -10.92 -5.94
CA LEU A 379 -19.01 -9.75 -5.32
C LEU A 379 -19.11 -9.91 -3.80
N ILE A 380 -19.54 -11.08 -3.31
CA ILE A 380 -19.61 -11.38 -1.88
C ILE A 380 -18.21 -11.27 -1.25
N LYS A 381 -17.19 -11.79 -1.92
CA LYS A 381 -15.78 -11.68 -1.49
C LYS A 381 -15.35 -10.21 -1.40
N GLU A 382 -15.56 -9.41 -2.44
CA GLU A 382 -15.19 -7.98 -2.45
C GLU A 382 -15.95 -7.16 -1.39
N VAL A 383 -17.27 -7.33 -1.28
CA VAL A 383 -18.07 -6.67 -0.24
C VAL A 383 -17.56 -7.06 1.15
N THR A 384 -17.23 -8.33 1.37
CA THR A 384 -16.73 -8.79 2.67
C THR A 384 -15.34 -8.24 2.99
N ASN A 385 -14.45 -8.11 1.99
CA ASN A 385 -13.15 -7.46 2.12
C ASN A 385 -13.31 -6.02 2.61
N ASP A 386 -14.10 -5.25 1.86
CA ASP A 386 -14.38 -3.84 2.11
C ASP A 386 -15.09 -3.61 3.46
N MET A 387 -16.08 -4.44 3.80
CA MET A 387 -16.72 -4.42 5.12
C MET A 387 -15.77 -4.78 6.25
N SER A 388 -14.88 -5.76 6.08
CA SER A 388 -13.92 -6.16 7.11
C SER A 388 -12.93 -5.04 7.43
N ARG A 389 -12.44 -4.33 6.40
CA ARG A 389 -11.58 -3.14 6.55
C ARG A 389 -12.33 -2.03 7.30
N PHE A 390 -13.56 -1.74 6.87
CA PHE A 390 -14.38 -0.67 7.45
C PHE A 390 -14.78 -0.94 8.90
N ILE A 391 -15.25 -2.15 9.21
CA ILE A 391 -15.62 -2.57 10.57
C ILE A 391 -14.41 -2.48 11.50
N TYR A 392 -13.24 -2.98 11.09
CA TYR A 392 -12.03 -2.86 11.91
C TYR A 392 -11.67 -1.39 12.17
N PHE A 393 -11.75 -0.54 11.14
CA PHE A 393 -11.50 0.90 11.28
C PHE A 393 -12.44 1.54 12.32
N LEU A 394 -13.75 1.23 12.26
CA LEU A 394 -14.74 1.70 13.23
C LEU A 394 -14.46 1.20 14.65
N ILE A 395 -14.10 -0.08 14.79
CA ILE A 395 -13.74 -0.68 16.08
C ILE A 395 -12.53 0.05 16.66
N LEU A 396 -11.46 0.22 15.86
CA LEU A 396 -10.23 0.88 16.31
C LEU A 396 -10.49 2.33 16.71
N GLN A 397 -11.23 3.09 15.90
CA GLN A 397 -11.57 4.48 16.21
C GLN A 397 -12.41 4.57 17.50
N SER A 398 -13.34 3.64 17.69
CA SER A 398 -14.17 3.58 18.90
C SER A 398 -13.34 3.24 20.14
N LEU A 399 -12.43 2.28 20.05
CA LEU A 399 -11.53 1.91 21.16
C LEU A 399 -10.55 3.03 21.53
N VAL A 400 -10.10 3.81 20.54
CA VAL A 400 -9.28 5.01 20.77
C VAL A 400 -10.12 6.10 21.46
N ARG A 401 -11.35 6.37 21.00
CA ARG A 401 -12.24 7.35 21.66
C ARG A 401 -12.57 6.97 23.11
N LEU A 402 -12.74 5.67 23.38
CA LEU A 402 -13.00 5.15 24.71
C LEU A 402 -11.75 5.05 25.60
N LYS A 403 -10.59 5.56 25.15
CA LYS A 403 -9.31 5.52 25.86
C LYS A 403 -8.83 4.11 26.25
N VAL A 404 -9.34 3.08 25.58
CA VAL A 404 -8.92 1.68 25.80
C VAL A 404 -7.53 1.47 25.20
N ILE A 405 -7.24 2.13 24.07
CA ILE A 405 -6.02 2.02 23.27
C ILE A 405 -5.37 3.40 23.11
N ASP A 406 -4.86 3.96 24.21
CA ASP A 406 -4.19 5.28 24.21
C ASP A 406 -2.71 5.24 23.82
N PHE A 407 -2.08 4.05 23.74
CA PHE A 407 -0.63 3.92 23.52
C PHE A 407 -0.29 3.14 22.24
N MET A 408 0.71 3.61 21.47
CA MET A 408 1.33 2.94 20.31
C MET A 408 1.51 1.41 20.45
N PRO A 409 2.04 0.86 21.56
CA PRO A 409 2.18 -0.59 21.74
C PRO A 409 0.84 -1.34 21.72
N LYS A 410 -0.26 -0.74 22.21
CA LYS A 410 -1.59 -1.35 22.16
C LYS A 410 -2.19 -1.34 20.75
N ARG A 411 -1.93 -0.29 19.96
CA ARG A 411 -2.34 -0.24 18.54
C ARG A 411 -1.62 -1.32 17.74
N LYS A 412 -0.31 -1.46 17.93
CA LYS A 412 0.50 -2.51 17.31
C LYS A 412 -0.01 -3.91 17.64
N GLN A 413 -0.36 -4.15 18.90
CA GLN A 413 -0.97 -5.41 19.33
C GLN A 413 -2.31 -5.67 18.64
N ALA A 414 -3.19 -4.67 18.55
CA ALA A 414 -4.45 -4.79 17.84
C ALA A 414 -4.25 -5.15 16.36
N THR A 415 -3.25 -4.54 15.69
CA THR A 415 -2.92 -4.87 14.30
C THR A 415 -2.40 -6.31 14.14
N ILE A 416 -1.52 -6.78 15.03
CA ILE A 416 -1.03 -8.17 14.98
C ILE A 416 -2.20 -9.15 15.17
N ILE A 417 -3.12 -8.86 16.10
CA ILE A 417 -4.32 -9.69 16.32
C ILE A 417 -5.22 -9.69 15.08
N ARG A 418 -5.45 -8.52 14.46
CA ARG A 418 -6.21 -8.39 13.21
C ARG A 418 -5.64 -9.28 12.11
N VAL A 419 -4.33 -9.20 11.88
CA VAL A 419 -3.63 -9.99 10.86
C VAL A 419 -3.69 -11.48 11.18
N GLY A 420 -3.39 -11.86 12.42
CA GLY A 420 -3.47 -13.25 12.86
C GLY A 420 -4.87 -13.84 12.71
N PHE A 421 -5.92 -13.06 12.99
CA PHE A 421 -7.30 -13.46 12.77
C PHE A 421 -7.62 -13.62 11.28
N GLY A 422 -7.15 -12.71 10.41
CA GLY A 422 -7.28 -12.85 8.96
C GLY A 422 -6.59 -14.12 8.42
N MET A 423 -5.38 -14.43 8.90
CA MET A 423 -4.69 -15.68 8.56
C MET A 423 -5.40 -16.92 9.12
N PHE A 424 -6.06 -16.82 10.27
CA PHE A 424 -6.92 -17.90 10.78
C PHE A 424 -8.15 -18.10 9.87
N CYS A 425 -8.81 -17.02 9.45
CA CYS A 425 -9.89 -17.09 8.44
C CYS A 425 -9.41 -17.75 7.15
N ALA A 426 -8.17 -17.50 6.72
CA ALA A 426 -7.57 -18.16 5.56
C ALA A 426 -7.47 -19.69 5.70
N VAL A 427 -7.12 -20.19 6.89
CA VAL A 427 -7.10 -21.63 7.18
C VAL A 427 -8.50 -22.22 7.11
N ILE A 428 -9.47 -21.61 7.80
CA ILE A 428 -10.86 -22.08 7.82
C ILE A 428 -11.48 -22.03 6.42
N CYS A 429 -11.18 -21.00 5.64
CA CYS A 429 -11.58 -20.88 4.23
C CYS A 429 -11.19 -22.12 3.42
N CYS A 430 -9.92 -22.54 3.51
CA CYS A 430 -9.42 -23.72 2.80
C CYS A 430 -10.07 -25.02 3.28
N LEU A 431 -10.31 -25.16 4.59
CA LEU A 431 -10.94 -26.35 5.16
C LEU A 431 -12.41 -26.46 4.73
N ILE A 432 -13.13 -25.35 4.64
CA ILE A 432 -14.50 -25.33 4.11
C ILE A 432 -14.50 -25.67 2.63
N ALA A 433 -13.60 -25.09 1.83
CA ALA A 433 -13.48 -25.42 0.41
C ALA A 433 -13.20 -26.91 0.16
N TRP A 434 -12.35 -27.49 1.01
CA TRP A 434 -12.10 -28.93 1.03
C TRP A 434 -13.36 -29.75 1.37
N GLN A 435 -14.11 -29.36 2.41
CA GLN A 435 -15.35 -30.05 2.80
C GLN A 435 -16.42 -29.98 1.71
N VAL A 436 -16.62 -28.81 1.11
CA VAL A 436 -17.55 -28.59 -0.01
C VAL A 436 -17.16 -29.47 -1.20
N GLU A 437 -15.86 -29.58 -1.49
CA GLU A 437 -15.39 -30.43 -2.58
C GLU A 437 -15.60 -31.92 -2.32
N ILE A 438 -15.42 -32.38 -1.07
CA ILE A 438 -15.74 -33.77 -0.71
C ILE A 438 -17.24 -34.04 -0.91
N ALA A 439 -18.10 -33.16 -0.43
CA ALA A 439 -19.56 -33.32 -0.55
C ALA A 439 -20.02 -33.29 -2.02
N ARG A 440 -19.34 -32.52 -2.86
CA ARG A 440 -19.53 -32.50 -4.32
C ARG A 440 -19.13 -33.83 -4.95
N LEU A 441 -17.97 -34.37 -4.58
CA LEU A 441 -17.45 -35.64 -5.10
C LEU A 441 -18.29 -36.84 -4.65
N SER A 442 -18.89 -36.79 -3.46
CA SER A 442 -19.85 -37.79 -2.99
C SER A 442 -21.25 -37.66 -3.60
N LYS A 443 -21.50 -36.60 -4.38
CA LYS A 443 -22.81 -36.21 -4.95
C LYS A 443 -23.88 -35.88 -3.90
N ASP A 444 -23.47 -35.49 -2.69
CA ASP A 444 -24.39 -35.12 -1.61
C ASP A 444 -24.93 -33.69 -1.81
N THR A 445 -24.04 -32.74 -2.09
CA THR A 445 -24.38 -31.33 -2.35
C THR A 445 -23.48 -30.75 -3.43
N ASN A 446 -24.07 -30.15 -4.46
CA ASN A 446 -23.32 -29.52 -5.57
C ASN A 446 -23.92 -28.18 -5.97
N THR A 447 -24.19 -27.30 -5.01
CA THR A 447 -24.79 -25.98 -5.28
C THR A 447 -23.80 -24.86 -5.04
N THR A 448 -23.90 -23.78 -5.82
CA THR A 448 -23.12 -22.55 -5.64
C THR A 448 -23.32 -21.90 -4.26
N VAL A 449 -24.49 -22.11 -3.64
CA VAL A 449 -24.77 -21.64 -2.27
C VAL A 449 -23.82 -22.26 -1.25
N ALA A 450 -23.41 -23.52 -1.44
CA ALA A 450 -22.45 -24.18 -0.54
C ALA A 450 -21.06 -23.53 -0.57
N LEU A 451 -20.73 -22.77 -1.64
CA LEU A 451 -19.46 -22.04 -1.77
C LEU A 451 -19.52 -20.65 -1.13
N VAL A 452 -20.68 -20.12 -0.74
CA VAL A 452 -20.76 -18.78 -0.13
C VAL A 452 -19.86 -18.62 1.10
N PRO A 453 -19.79 -19.57 2.06
CA PRO A 453 -18.96 -19.40 3.26
C PRO A 453 -17.46 -19.26 2.97
N GLN A 454 -16.91 -20.00 2.00
CA GLN A 454 -15.49 -19.87 1.62
C GLN A 454 -15.18 -18.51 0.98
N PHE A 455 -16.09 -17.93 0.17
CA PHE A 455 -15.91 -16.60 -0.41
C PHE A 455 -16.02 -15.48 0.62
N ILE A 456 -16.92 -15.60 1.61
CA ILE A 456 -16.96 -14.69 2.77
C ILE A 456 -15.64 -14.75 3.54
N LEU A 457 -15.15 -15.95 3.87
CA LEU A 457 -13.89 -16.10 4.60
C LEU A 457 -12.67 -15.62 3.80
N LEU A 458 -12.68 -15.80 2.48
CA LEU A 458 -11.65 -15.26 1.58
C LEU A 458 -11.64 -13.73 1.65
N GLY A 459 -12.81 -13.08 1.53
CA GLY A 459 -12.94 -11.63 1.68
C GLY A 459 -12.53 -11.13 3.05
N MET A 460 -12.92 -11.82 4.14
CA MET A 460 -12.48 -11.46 5.49
C MET A 460 -10.96 -11.57 5.65
N ALA A 461 -10.35 -12.64 5.15
CA ALA A 461 -8.91 -12.81 5.19
C ALA A 461 -8.20 -11.67 4.45
N GLU A 462 -8.68 -11.30 3.27
CA GLU A 462 -8.12 -10.20 2.47
C GLU A 462 -8.25 -8.85 3.18
N GLY A 463 -9.44 -8.51 3.68
CA GLY A 463 -9.67 -7.24 4.36
C GLY A 463 -8.95 -7.11 5.70
N LEU A 464 -8.74 -8.20 6.41
CA LEU A 464 -8.03 -8.21 7.69
C LEU A 464 -6.50 -8.21 7.52
N VAL A 465 -5.98 -8.99 6.56
CA VAL A 465 -4.54 -9.10 6.32
C VAL A 465 -4.00 -7.89 5.59
N ASP A 466 -4.60 -7.44 4.47
CA ASP A 466 -4.08 -6.31 3.68
C ASP A 466 -4.03 -5.02 4.49
N GLY A 467 -5.17 -4.62 5.07
CA GLY A 467 -5.19 -3.43 5.91
C GLY A 467 -4.41 -3.62 7.22
N GLY A 468 -4.08 -4.85 7.60
CA GLY A 468 -3.17 -5.13 8.72
C GLY A 468 -1.71 -4.98 8.32
N PHE A 469 -1.35 -5.34 7.08
CA PHE A 469 -0.03 -5.18 6.48
C PHE A 469 0.37 -3.70 6.44
N GLU A 470 -0.48 -2.84 5.88
CA GLU A 470 -0.30 -1.37 5.84
C GLU A 470 0.04 -0.81 7.25
N ASN A 471 -0.81 -1.15 8.22
CA ASN A 471 -0.64 -0.70 9.60
C ASN A 471 0.63 -1.27 10.27
N LEU A 472 1.03 -2.49 9.93
CA LEU A 472 2.27 -3.08 10.42
C LEU A 472 3.47 -2.36 9.82
N PHE A 473 3.44 -2.10 8.50
CA PHE A 473 4.49 -1.39 7.77
C PHE A 473 4.72 -0.01 8.38
N HIS A 474 3.67 0.82 8.48
CA HIS A 474 3.75 2.14 9.12
C HIS A 474 4.16 2.09 10.60
N GLY A 475 3.94 0.96 11.28
CA GLY A 475 4.34 0.75 12.68
C GLY A 475 5.81 0.34 12.90
N HIS A 476 6.53 -0.12 11.87
CA HIS A 476 7.95 -0.55 12.00
C HIS A 476 8.91 0.24 11.11
N VAL A 477 8.41 0.69 9.96
CA VAL A 477 9.18 1.38 8.94
C VAL A 477 9.14 2.88 9.24
N VAL A 478 10.28 3.53 9.07
CA VAL A 478 10.40 4.98 9.25
C VAL A 478 9.55 5.74 8.24
N ARG A 479 9.09 6.94 8.62
CA ARG A 479 8.16 7.75 7.81
C ARG A 479 8.68 8.08 6.41
N SER A 480 9.98 8.29 6.26
CA SER A 480 10.60 8.58 4.95
C SER A 480 10.44 7.44 3.93
N MET A 481 10.18 6.22 4.40
CA MET A 481 10.03 5.02 3.55
C MET A 481 8.56 4.58 3.43
N TRP A 482 7.59 5.34 3.95
CA TRP A 482 6.16 4.98 3.87
C TRP A 482 5.65 4.92 2.44
N GLY A 483 6.14 5.77 1.53
CA GLY A 483 5.78 5.69 0.09
C GLY A 483 6.14 4.35 -0.57
N PHE A 484 7.04 3.56 0.03
CA PHE A 484 7.40 2.23 -0.46
C PHE A 484 6.43 1.12 -0.03
N GLU A 485 5.43 1.42 0.81
CA GLU A 485 4.52 0.43 1.40
C GLU A 485 3.78 -0.39 0.35
N ASP A 486 3.12 0.27 -0.60
CA ASP A 486 2.39 -0.37 -1.70
C ASP A 486 3.30 -1.25 -2.56
N SER A 487 4.44 -0.70 -2.97
CA SER A 487 5.44 -1.44 -3.75
C SER A 487 5.94 -2.67 -2.99
N PHE A 488 6.12 -2.57 -1.68
CA PHE A 488 6.56 -3.67 -0.84
C PHE A 488 5.47 -4.74 -0.67
N SER A 489 4.22 -4.34 -0.43
CA SER A 489 3.06 -5.23 -0.33
C SER A 489 2.86 -6.02 -1.62
N GLU A 490 2.86 -5.33 -2.75
CA GLU A 490 2.68 -5.94 -4.06
C GLU A 490 3.85 -6.85 -4.46
N LEU A 491 5.08 -6.52 -4.04
CA LEU A 491 6.23 -7.39 -4.20
C LEU A 491 6.05 -8.70 -3.42
N VAL A 492 5.70 -8.61 -2.14
CA VAL A 492 5.50 -9.79 -1.26
C VAL A 492 4.38 -10.67 -1.79
N ILE A 493 3.22 -10.09 -2.07
CA ILE A 493 2.04 -10.84 -2.54
C ILE A 493 2.28 -11.37 -3.96
N GLY A 494 2.86 -10.56 -4.85
CA GLY A 494 3.18 -10.93 -6.23
C GLY A 494 4.12 -12.14 -6.29
N PHE A 495 5.23 -12.11 -5.54
CA PHE A 495 6.12 -13.28 -5.45
C PHE A 495 5.37 -14.49 -4.88
N GLY A 496 4.63 -14.33 -3.78
CA GLY A 496 3.84 -15.40 -3.20
C GLY A 496 2.88 -16.05 -4.21
N LYS A 497 2.15 -15.26 -5.00
CA LYS A 497 1.27 -15.77 -6.06
C LYS A 497 2.04 -16.51 -7.16
N LEU A 498 3.19 -16.01 -7.60
CA LEU A 498 4.01 -16.68 -8.61
C LEU A 498 4.60 -18.01 -8.13
N PHE A 499 4.86 -18.16 -6.83
CA PHE A 499 5.29 -19.43 -6.23
C PHE A 499 4.21 -20.51 -6.26
N VAL A 500 2.93 -20.16 -6.48
CA VAL A 500 1.85 -21.15 -6.70
C VAL A 500 2.00 -21.84 -8.06
N THR A 501 2.55 -21.18 -9.07
CA THR A 501 2.72 -21.73 -10.42
C THR A 501 3.52 -23.04 -10.48
N PRO A 502 4.76 -23.12 -9.93
CA PRO A 502 5.50 -24.40 -9.92
C PRO A 502 4.76 -25.47 -9.12
N PHE A 503 4.01 -25.09 -8.08
CA PHE A 503 3.18 -26.01 -7.31
C PHE A 503 2.08 -26.63 -8.18
N VAL A 504 1.35 -25.84 -8.98
CA VAL A 504 0.35 -26.34 -9.94
C VAL A 504 0.97 -27.26 -11.00
N LEU A 505 2.17 -26.92 -11.49
CA LEU A 505 2.86 -27.70 -12.52
C LEU A 505 3.33 -29.07 -11.99
N ILE A 506 3.93 -29.10 -10.79
CA ILE A 506 4.38 -30.34 -10.13
C ILE A 506 3.20 -31.26 -9.85
N LEU A 507 2.08 -30.69 -9.42
CA LEU A 507 0.85 -31.42 -9.10
C LEU A 507 -0.12 -31.51 -10.27
N SER A 508 0.36 -31.35 -11.50
CA SER A 508 -0.44 -31.47 -12.74
C SER A 508 -1.30 -32.73 -12.77
N SER A 509 -0.79 -33.84 -12.25
CA SER A 509 -1.52 -35.11 -12.13
C SER A 509 -2.80 -35.04 -11.28
N TRP A 510 -2.95 -34.07 -10.38
CA TRP A 510 -4.18 -33.85 -9.60
C TRP A 510 -5.25 -33.10 -10.42
N PHE A 511 -4.83 -32.46 -11.51
CA PHE A 511 -5.64 -31.68 -12.43
C PHE A 511 -5.90 -32.38 -13.77
N ASP A 512 -5.20 -33.48 -14.05
CA ASP A 512 -5.38 -34.30 -15.26
C ASP A 512 -6.61 -35.22 -15.13
N GLY A 513 -7.69 -34.88 -15.83
CA GLY A 513 -8.91 -35.68 -15.89
C GLY A 513 -10.16 -34.87 -16.25
N SER A 514 -11.28 -35.57 -16.47
CA SER A 514 -12.62 -34.94 -16.49
C SER A 514 -12.93 -34.29 -15.12
N TYR A 515 -13.88 -33.34 -15.05
CA TYR A 515 -14.27 -32.66 -13.80
C TYR A 515 -14.66 -33.59 -12.64
N ASN A 516 -15.10 -34.81 -12.95
CA ASN A 516 -15.46 -35.84 -11.97
C ASN A 516 -14.27 -36.69 -11.50
N THR A 517 -13.07 -36.46 -12.03
CA THR A 517 -11.84 -37.24 -11.74
C THR A 517 -10.69 -36.38 -11.20
N SER A 518 -10.82 -35.05 -11.19
CA SER A 518 -9.81 -34.14 -10.62
C SER A 518 -10.00 -34.02 -9.12
N HIS A 519 -8.92 -34.27 -8.37
CA HIS A 519 -8.90 -34.26 -6.90
C HIS A 519 -8.56 -32.88 -6.34
N LEU A 520 -9.42 -31.88 -6.63
CA LEU A 520 -9.33 -30.53 -6.07
C LEU A 520 -9.37 -30.53 -4.53
N ASP A 521 -10.02 -31.53 -3.94
CA ASP A 521 -10.10 -31.75 -2.49
C ASP A 521 -8.70 -31.83 -1.85
N ARG A 522 -7.77 -32.57 -2.48
CA ARG A 522 -6.39 -32.70 -1.99
C ARG A 522 -5.64 -31.37 -2.02
N CYS A 523 -5.90 -30.56 -3.04
CA CYS A 523 -5.31 -29.22 -3.18
C CYS A 523 -5.78 -28.29 -2.04
N PHE A 524 -7.09 -28.26 -1.76
CA PHE A 524 -7.65 -27.41 -0.71
C PHE A 524 -7.20 -27.83 0.69
N LEU A 525 -7.14 -29.13 0.97
CA LEU A 525 -6.60 -29.62 2.26
C LEU A 525 -5.13 -29.22 2.43
N MET A 526 -4.32 -29.40 1.39
CA MET A 526 -2.90 -29.00 1.42
C MET A 526 -2.75 -27.49 1.62
N LEU A 527 -3.54 -26.69 0.92
CA LEU A 527 -3.53 -25.24 1.07
C LEU A 527 -3.89 -24.81 2.51
N GLY A 528 -4.85 -25.51 3.14
CA GLY A 528 -5.21 -25.30 4.54
C GLY A 528 -4.07 -25.63 5.49
N VAL A 529 -3.37 -26.76 5.29
CA VAL A 529 -2.19 -27.14 6.08
C VAL A 529 -1.07 -26.10 5.91
N VAL A 530 -0.77 -25.69 4.68
CA VAL A 530 0.27 -24.68 4.40
C VAL A 530 -0.08 -23.34 5.05
N ASN A 531 -1.33 -22.87 4.93
CA ASN A 531 -1.79 -21.66 5.61
C ASN A 531 -1.68 -21.78 7.14
N GLY A 532 -1.99 -22.95 7.71
CA GLY A 532 -1.84 -23.22 9.14
C GLY A 532 -0.39 -23.14 9.59
N MET A 533 0.54 -23.68 8.80
CA MET A 533 1.98 -23.56 9.05
C MET A 533 2.43 -22.09 9.01
N PHE A 534 2.00 -21.32 8.01
CA PHE A 534 2.33 -19.90 7.91
C PHE A 534 1.72 -19.07 9.05
N LEU A 535 0.52 -19.39 9.53
CA LEU A 535 -0.09 -18.77 10.71
C LEU A 535 0.76 -19.00 11.97
N LEU A 536 1.27 -20.22 12.18
CA LEU A 536 2.17 -20.52 13.31
C LEU A 536 3.50 -19.76 13.20
N ILE A 537 4.06 -19.71 11.98
CA ILE A 537 5.28 -18.95 11.71
C ILE A 537 5.05 -17.45 11.96
N PHE A 538 3.93 -16.89 11.49
CA PHE A 538 3.53 -15.52 11.77
C PHE A 538 3.42 -15.25 13.28
N GLY A 539 2.80 -16.15 14.04
CA GLY A 539 2.72 -16.06 15.50
C GLY A 539 4.10 -16.00 16.16
N TYR A 540 5.03 -16.87 15.74
CA TYR A 540 6.40 -16.88 16.22
C TYR A 540 7.16 -15.57 15.92
N TYR A 541 7.13 -15.12 14.66
CA TYR A 541 7.83 -13.90 14.25
C TYR A 541 7.20 -12.64 14.85
N SER A 542 5.87 -12.59 14.97
CA SER A 542 5.16 -11.47 15.59
C SER A 542 5.52 -11.35 17.07
N TYR A 543 5.58 -12.46 17.79
CA TYR A 543 6.01 -12.46 19.19
C TYR A 543 7.48 -12.05 19.36
N LYS A 544 8.37 -12.55 18.48
CA LYS A 544 9.81 -12.35 18.61
C LYS A 544 10.28 -10.96 18.15
N TYR A 545 9.75 -10.45 17.05
CA TYR A 545 10.22 -9.23 16.38
C TYR A 545 9.18 -8.11 16.43
N ALA A 546 7.93 -8.40 16.06
CA ALA A 546 6.91 -7.35 15.99
C ALA A 546 6.55 -6.77 17.37
N TYR A 547 6.66 -7.54 18.46
CA TYR A 547 6.40 -6.99 19.79
C TYR A 547 7.58 -6.22 20.41
N LYS A 548 8.83 -6.52 20.01
CA LYS A 548 10.04 -6.08 20.76
C LYS A 548 10.86 -4.97 20.10
N GLU A 549 10.73 -4.78 18.79
CA GLU A 549 11.56 -3.81 18.05
C GLU A 549 10.73 -2.63 17.54
N THR A 550 11.12 -1.44 17.98
CA THR A 550 10.69 -0.16 17.41
C THR A 550 11.94 0.54 16.89
N CYS A 551 11.88 1.07 15.67
CA CYS A 551 12.90 2.02 15.24
C CYS A 551 12.84 3.23 16.19
N PRO A 552 13.97 3.73 16.71
CA PRO A 552 13.99 5.00 17.42
C PRO A 552 13.34 6.10 16.56
N ASN A 553 12.74 7.14 17.13
CA ASN A 553 12.39 8.30 16.30
C ASN A 553 13.68 9.10 16.02
N ASP A 554 13.82 9.65 14.83
CA ASP A 554 14.86 10.62 14.55
C ASP A 554 14.43 11.95 15.18
N GLU A 555 15.25 12.47 16.09
CA GLU A 555 15.06 13.83 16.62
C GLU A 555 15.60 14.81 15.57
N ASN A 556 14.78 15.79 15.18
CA ASN A 556 15.23 16.86 14.29
C ASN A 556 16.40 17.59 14.98
N VAL A 557 17.50 17.80 14.24
CA VAL A 557 18.56 18.72 14.67
C VAL A 557 17.95 20.12 14.62
N THR A 558 17.53 20.65 15.77
CA THR A 558 17.16 22.07 15.88
C THR A 558 18.41 22.90 15.67
N LEU A 559 18.33 23.95 14.85
CA LEU A 559 19.43 24.87 14.55
C LEU A 559 20.10 25.44 15.82
N GLU A 560 19.41 25.46 16.96
CA GLU A 560 19.97 25.84 18.27
C GLU A 560 21.11 24.91 18.75
N GLU A 561 21.08 23.61 18.44
CA GLU A 561 22.08 22.64 18.94
C GLU A 561 23.39 22.68 18.14
N SER A 562 23.36 23.18 16.89
CA SER A 562 24.57 23.42 16.09
C SER A 562 25.44 24.56 16.63
N LEU A 563 24.88 25.41 17.50
CA LEU A 563 25.57 26.52 18.14
C LEU A 563 26.15 26.16 19.51
N GLU A 564 25.73 25.07 20.16
CA GLU A 564 26.27 24.63 21.45
C GLU A 564 27.80 24.41 21.47
N PRO A 565 28.44 23.78 20.45
CA PRO A 565 29.90 23.70 20.44
C PRO A 565 30.57 25.08 20.29
N ILE A 566 29.92 26.02 19.58
CA ILE A 566 30.43 27.40 19.38
C ILE A 566 30.27 28.25 20.66
N TYR A 567 29.19 28.06 21.42
CA TYR A 567 28.98 28.75 22.70
C TYR A 567 29.90 28.23 23.82
N GLN A 568 30.26 26.95 23.83
CA GLN A 568 31.24 26.42 24.79
C GLN A 568 32.68 26.85 24.48
N GLU A 569 33.06 26.91 23.20
CA GLU A 569 34.40 27.36 22.79
C GLU A 569 34.62 28.86 23.06
N ASN A 570 33.62 29.71 22.75
CA ASN A 570 33.67 31.16 23.05
C ASN A 570 33.64 31.48 24.56
N ASN A 571 32.97 30.68 25.39
CA ASN A 571 32.97 30.88 26.85
C ASN A 571 34.31 30.49 27.49
N ASN A 572 35.02 29.51 26.93
CA ASN A 572 36.36 29.14 27.40
C ASN A 572 37.40 30.20 27.00
N GLU A 573 37.30 30.80 25.81
CA GLU A 573 38.14 31.94 25.41
C GLU A 573 37.85 33.20 26.23
N ALA A 574 36.58 33.50 26.54
CA ALA A 574 36.21 34.62 27.39
C ALA A 574 36.70 34.47 28.85
N GLN A 575 36.77 33.24 29.38
CA GLN A 575 37.32 32.97 30.70
C GLN A 575 38.85 33.09 30.76
N LEU A 576 39.57 32.73 29.68
CA LEU A 576 41.02 32.93 29.57
C LEU A 576 41.38 34.44 29.50
N VAL A 577 40.59 35.24 28.78
CA VAL A 577 40.81 36.71 28.69
C VAL A 577 40.50 37.44 30.01
N ASP A 578 39.52 36.98 30.80
CA ASP A 578 39.26 37.56 32.14
C ASP A 578 40.34 37.18 33.16
N GLN A 579 40.99 36.02 32.98
CA GLN A 579 42.09 35.56 33.85
C GLN A 579 43.40 36.32 33.55
N ASP A 580 43.68 36.63 32.28
CA ASP A 580 44.83 37.45 31.89
C ASP A 580 44.67 38.93 32.28
N ASN A 581 43.45 39.49 32.19
CA ASN A 581 43.17 40.85 32.64
C ASN A 581 43.29 41.03 34.17
N LYS A 582 42.95 39.99 34.95
CA LYS A 582 43.19 39.97 36.41
C LYS A 582 44.67 39.85 36.77
N LEU A 583 45.48 39.18 35.94
CA LEU A 583 46.93 39.10 36.13
C LEU A 583 47.61 40.45 35.82
N ILE A 584 47.16 41.17 34.79
CA ILE A 584 47.68 42.50 34.42
C ILE A 584 47.31 43.56 35.46
N MET A 585 46.12 43.51 36.05
CA MET A 585 45.70 44.43 37.14
C MET A 585 46.39 44.16 38.48
N ALA A 586 46.98 42.97 38.68
CA ALA A 586 47.79 42.64 39.86
C ALA A 586 49.26 43.07 39.73
N ILE A 587 49.71 43.45 38.52
CA ILE A 587 51.07 43.96 38.27
C ILE A 587 51.12 45.50 38.37
N PHE A 588 49.96 46.18 38.38
CA PHE A 588 49.83 47.64 38.43
C PHE A 588 49.24 48.21 39.74
N ASN A 589 49.02 47.37 40.76
CA ASN A 589 48.79 47.77 42.15
C ASN A 589 49.94 47.25 43.02
#